data_AF-A0A820LEK9-F1
#
_entry.id   AF-A0A820LEK9-F1
#
_cell.length_a   1.000
_cell.length_b   1.000
_cell.length_c   1.000
_cell.angle_alpha   90.00
_cell.angle_beta   90.00
_cell.angle_gamma   90.00
#
_symmetry.space_group_name_H-M   'P 1'
#
loop_
_entity.id
_entity.type
_entity.pdbx_description
1 polymer ?
#
loop_
_entity_poly.entity_id
_entity_poly.type
_entity_poly.pdbx_seq_one_letter_code
_entity_poly.pdbx_strand_id
1 'polypeptide(L)'
;VSNNSFLSEYNKELNIYANIREYLINFTKNLPITISNSIKLQATVLAQITNETNQLTRTTLSIASDKCYQLAIALYSMATKISYEDAQTTAAQLIQCAANVLS
;
A
#
# COMPACT_ATOMS: atom_id res chain seq x y z
N VAL A 1 -31.60 -11.48 -17.23
CA VAL A 1 -30.91 -10.56 -16.31
C VAL A 1 -30.84 -9.20 -17.00
N SER A 2 -31.39 -8.13 -16.41
CA SER A 2 -31.36 -6.78 -16.99
C SER A 2 -29.98 -6.13 -16.78
N ASN A 3 -29.58 -5.21 -17.64
CA ASN A 3 -28.29 -4.50 -17.55
C ASN A 3 -28.08 -3.85 -16.15
N ASN A 4 -29.16 -3.36 -15.55
CA ASN A 4 -29.16 -2.78 -14.20
C ASN A 4 -28.83 -3.79 -13.09
N SER A 5 -29.24 -5.05 -13.26
CA SER A 5 -28.92 -6.13 -12.30
C SER A 5 -27.42 -6.47 -12.35
N PHE A 6 -26.82 -6.49 -13.54
CA PHE A 6 -25.38 -6.74 -13.71
C PHE A 6 -24.53 -5.62 -13.12
N LEU A 7 -24.88 -4.36 -13.42
CA LEU A 7 -24.25 -3.18 -12.82
C LEU A 7 -24.34 -3.16 -11.29
N SER A 8 -25.47 -3.56 -10.73
CA SER A 8 -25.65 -3.62 -9.27
C SER A 8 -24.76 -4.69 -8.62
N GLU A 9 -24.64 -5.87 -9.22
CA GLU A 9 -23.76 -6.94 -8.73
C GLU A 9 -22.28 -6.50 -8.80
N TYR A 10 -21.89 -5.91 -9.93
CA TYR A 10 -20.55 -5.39 -10.16
C TYR A 10 -20.15 -4.32 -9.12
N ASN A 11 -21.01 -3.34 -8.85
CA ASN A 11 -20.74 -2.32 -7.83
C ASN A 11 -20.63 -2.90 -6.42
N LYS A 12 -21.38 -3.97 -6.11
CA LYS A 12 -21.30 -4.65 -4.82
C LYS A 12 -19.95 -5.35 -4.67
N GLU A 13 -19.48 -6.03 -5.71
CA GLU A 13 -18.15 -6.64 -5.72
C GLU A 13 -17.04 -5.60 -5.54
N LEU A 14 -17.10 -4.48 -6.28
CA LEU A 14 -16.16 -3.37 -6.12
C LEU A 14 -16.09 -2.85 -4.68
N ASN A 15 -17.24 -2.65 -4.04
CA ASN A 15 -17.30 -2.22 -2.64
C ASN A 15 -16.70 -3.24 -1.67
N ILE A 16 -16.88 -4.54 -1.92
CA ILE A 16 -16.25 -5.59 -1.11
C ILE A 16 -14.72 -5.51 -1.22
N TYR A 17 -14.20 -5.38 -2.44
CA TYR A 17 -12.75 -5.24 -2.65
C TYR A 17 -12.19 -3.96 -2.03
N ALA A 18 -12.90 -2.84 -2.13
CA ALA A 18 -12.54 -1.59 -1.48
C ALA A 18 -12.43 -1.76 0.04
N ASN A 19 -13.43 -2.37 0.68
CA ASN A 19 -13.43 -2.62 2.13
C ASN A 19 -12.26 -3.52 2.56
N ILE A 20 -11.94 -4.55 1.76
CA ILE A 20 -10.79 -5.41 2.03
C ILE A 20 -9.48 -4.61 1.95
N ARG A 21 -9.33 -3.73 0.96
CA ARG A 21 -8.14 -2.86 0.85
C ARG A 21 -8.03 -1.91 2.02
N GLU A 22 -9.13 -1.28 2.43
CA GLU A 22 -9.16 -0.40 3.60
C GLU A 22 -8.68 -1.15 4.85
N TYR A 23 -9.21 -2.35 5.07
CA TYR A 23 -8.81 -3.21 6.18
C TYR A 23 -7.30 -3.53 6.13
N LEU A 24 -6.79 -3.95 4.97
CA LEU A 24 -5.38 -4.31 4.80
C LEU A 24 -4.45 -3.11 5.02
N ILE A 25 -4.79 -1.93 4.50
CA ILE A 25 -4.02 -0.71 4.73
C ILE A 25 -4.03 -0.35 6.20
N ASN A 26 -5.19 -0.37 6.86
CA ASN A 26 -5.27 -0.09 8.30
C ASN A 26 -4.45 -1.10 9.12
N PHE A 27 -4.42 -2.38 8.72
CA PHE A 27 -3.59 -3.39 9.36
C PHE A 27 -2.08 -3.06 9.26
N THR A 28 -1.62 -2.48 8.15
CA THR A 28 -0.19 -2.12 7.98
C THR A 28 0.32 -1.12 9.01
N LYS A 29 -0.56 -0.28 9.57
CA LYS A 29 -0.21 0.67 10.65
C LYS A 29 0.48 -0.02 11.82
N ASN A 30 0.00 -1.20 12.18
CA ASN A 30 0.46 -1.93 13.37
C ASN A 30 1.60 -2.90 13.06
N LEU A 31 2.02 -3.04 11.80
CA LEU A 31 3.10 -3.94 11.42
C LEU A 31 4.45 -3.39 11.89
N PRO A 32 5.22 -4.15 12.67
CA PRO A 32 6.51 -3.69 13.15
C PRO A 32 7.52 -3.62 11.99
N ILE A 33 8.44 -2.66 12.06
CA ILE A 33 9.49 -2.46 11.07
C ILE A 33 10.81 -2.87 11.75
N THR A 34 11.21 -4.13 11.59
CA THR A 34 12.29 -4.73 12.39
C THR A 34 13.54 -5.04 11.59
N ILE A 35 13.38 -5.49 10.34
CA ILE A 35 14.46 -5.93 9.46
C ILE A 35 14.21 -5.50 8.02
N SER A 36 15.25 -5.52 7.18
CA SER A 36 15.17 -5.16 5.76
C SER A 36 14.07 -5.90 4.99
N ASN A 37 13.93 -7.20 5.21
CA ASN A 37 12.88 -8.00 4.56
C ASN A 37 11.48 -7.53 4.96
N SER A 38 11.29 -7.08 6.20
CA SER A 38 10.01 -6.54 6.65
C SER A 38 9.69 -5.21 5.95
N ILE A 39 10.71 -4.38 5.70
CA ILE A 39 10.57 -3.12 4.97
C ILE A 39 10.17 -3.42 3.52
N LYS A 40 10.92 -4.29 2.84
CA LYS A 40 10.67 -4.70 1.45
C LYS A 40 9.26 -5.26 1.27
N LEU A 41 8.87 -6.20 2.14
CA LEU A 41 7.54 -6.81 2.06
C LEU A 41 6.43 -5.79 2.28
N GLN A 42 6.53 -4.95 3.31
CA GLN A 42 5.51 -3.94 3.60
C GLN A 42 5.43 -2.89 2.49
N ALA A 43 6.56 -2.46 1.92
CA ALA A 43 6.59 -1.55 0.77
C ALA A 43 5.92 -2.16 -0.46
N THR A 44 6.23 -3.43 -0.76
CA THR A 44 5.61 -4.17 -1.87
C THR A 44 4.09 -4.21 -1.72
N VAL A 45 3.61 -4.63 -0.54
CA VAL A 45 2.19 -4.77 -0.25
C VAL A 45 1.50 -3.41 -0.34
N LEU A 46 2.07 -2.36 0.26
CA LEU A 46 1.51 -1.01 0.20
C LEU A 46 1.42 -0.49 -1.23
N ALA A 47 2.47 -0.66 -2.05
CA ALA A 47 2.43 -0.26 -3.45
C ALA A 47 1.31 -0.97 -4.23
N GLN A 48 1.11 -2.27 -3.98
CA GLN A 48 0.05 -3.05 -4.64
C GLN A 48 -1.35 -2.60 -4.21
N ILE A 49 -1.61 -2.47 -2.91
CA ILE A 49 -2.96 -2.17 -2.42
C ILE A 49 -3.34 -0.69 -2.58
N THR A 50 -2.36 0.20 -2.72
CA THR A 50 -2.61 1.63 -3.01
C THR A 50 -2.82 1.91 -4.49
N ASN A 51 -2.46 1.01 -5.41
CA ASN A 51 -2.57 1.25 -6.86
C ASN A 51 -4.01 1.51 -7.36
N GLU A 52 -5.03 1.22 -6.54
CA GLU A 52 -6.44 1.47 -6.82
C GLU A 52 -7.01 2.55 -5.89
N THR A 53 -6.43 3.75 -5.91
CA THR A 53 -6.73 4.85 -4.98
C THR A 53 -8.14 5.43 -5.08
N ASN A 54 -8.78 5.31 -6.25
CA ASN A 54 -10.13 5.84 -6.48
C ASN A 54 -11.22 5.21 -5.59
N GLN A 55 -10.87 4.16 -4.83
CA GLN A 55 -11.76 3.45 -3.91
C GLN A 55 -11.37 3.62 -2.42
N LEU A 56 -10.31 4.37 -2.11
CA LEU A 56 -9.82 4.52 -0.73
C LEU A 56 -10.36 5.79 -0.06
N THR A 57 -10.69 5.70 1.22
CA THR A 57 -11.05 6.89 2.01
C THR A 57 -9.83 7.76 2.31
N ARG A 58 -10.07 9.04 2.63
CA ARG A 58 -9.02 9.99 3.05
C ARG A 58 -8.21 9.51 4.27
N THR A 59 -8.87 8.84 5.21
CA THR A 59 -8.23 8.26 6.39
C THR A 59 -7.25 7.16 5.97
N THR A 60 -7.68 6.26 5.10
CA THR A 60 -6.86 5.16 4.58
C THR A 60 -5.66 5.68 3.79
N LEU A 61 -5.86 6.70 2.94
CA LEU A 61 -4.76 7.37 2.23
C LEU A 61 -3.74 8.00 3.19
N SER A 62 -4.21 8.63 4.27
CA SER A 62 -3.31 9.21 5.29
C SER A 62 -2.48 8.14 6.00
N ILE A 63 -3.10 7.00 6.33
CA ILE A 63 -2.41 5.85 6.94
C ILE A 63 -1.35 5.28 5.98
N ALA A 64 -1.71 5.08 4.71
CA ALA A 64 -0.78 4.60 3.70
C ALA A 64 0.41 5.57 3.50
N SER A 65 0.14 6.87 3.45
CA SER A 65 1.17 7.91 3.34
C SER A 65 2.17 7.85 4.51
N ASP A 66 1.66 7.88 5.74
CA ASP A 66 2.48 7.82 6.95
C ASP A 66 3.31 6.54 6.99
N LYS A 67 2.70 5.39 6.66
CA LYS A 67 3.43 4.12 6.65
C LYS A 67 4.52 4.06 5.59
N CYS A 68 4.25 4.56 4.37
CA CYS A 68 5.26 4.62 3.31
C CYS A 68 6.42 5.55 3.67
N TYR A 69 6.14 6.67 4.35
CA TYR A 69 7.19 7.53 4.90
C TYR A 69 8.04 6.82 5.97
N GLN A 70 7.42 6.16 6.95
CA GLN A 70 8.14 5.42 8.00
C GLN A 70 9.05 4.32 7.42
N LEU A 71 8.56 3.59 6.42
CA LEU A 71 9.34 2.57 5.72
C LEU A 71 10.53 3.17 4.96
N ALA A 72 10.37 4.35 4.36
CA ALA A 72 11.46 5.05 3.69
C ALA A 72 12.57 5.47 4.67
N ILE A 73 12.21 5.99 5.83
CA ILE A 73 13.17 6.34 6.89
C ILE A 73 13.89 5.08 7.39
N ALA A 74 13.16 3.99 7.61
CA ALA A 74 13.74 2.72 8.03
C ALA A 74 14.70 2.17 6.96
N LEU A 75 14.32 2.19 5.68
CA LEU A 75 15.17 1.78 4.56
C LEU A 75 16.47 2.59 4.55
N TYR A 76 16.37 3.92 4.66
CA TYR A 76 17.53 4.81 4.68
C TYR A 76 18.49 4.44 5.83
N SER A 77 17.97 4.23 7.03
CA SER A 77 18.78 3.85 8.21
C SER A 77 19.50 2.49 8.09
N MET A 78 19.00 1.61 7.21
CA MET A 78 19.55 0.28 6.99
C MET A 78 20.25 0.15 5.63
N ALA A 79 20.34 1.21 4.84
CA ALA A 79 20.80 1.17 3.45
C ALA A 79 22.22 0.59 3.29
N THR A 80 23.09 0.79 4.28
CA THR A 80 24.46 0.25 4.29
C THR A 80 24.56 -1.20 4.75
N LYS A 81 23.45 -1.78 5.23
CA LYS A 81 23.36 -3.14 5.80
C LYS A 81 22.60 -4.11 4.89
N ILE A 82 22.21 -3.66 3.70
CA ILE A 82 21.42 -4.44 2.74
C ILE A 82 22.09 -4.42 1.37
N SER A 83 21.68 -5.32 0.48
CA SER A 83 22.16 -5.32 -0.90
C SER A 83 21.67 -4.06 -1.63
N TYR A 84 22.46 -3.59 -2.59
CA TYR A 84 22.06 -2.48 -3.46
C TYR A 84 20.75 -2.79 -4.19
N GLU A 85 20.58 -4.02 -4.68
CA GLU A 85 19.38 -4.47 -5.39
C GLU A 85 18.13 -4.41 -4.50
N ASP A 86 18.23 -4.87 -3.23
CA ASP A 86 17.12 -4.78 -2.28
C ASP A 86 16.79 -3.33 -1.93
N ALA A 87 17.82 -2.49 -1.76
CA ALA A 87 17.64 -1.06 -1.51
C ALA A 87 16.89 -0.38 -2.67
N GLN A 88 17.35 -0.62 -3.90
CA GLN A 88 16.76 -0.08 -5.12
C GLN A 88 15.32 -0.55 -5.31
N THR A 89 15.08 -1.85 -5.17
CA THR A 89 13.74 -2.45 -5.33
C THR A 89 12.77 -1.89 -4.30
N THR A 90 13.19 -1.83 -3.03
CA THR A 90 12.33 -1.31 -1.95
C THR A 90 12.04 0.17 -2.13
N ALA A 91 13.04 0.96 -2.53
CA ALA A 91 12.85 2.38 -2.83
C ALA A 91 11.85 2.59 -3.98
N ALA A 92 11.93 1.81 -5.06
CA ALA A 92 10.99 1.90 -6.17
C ALA A 92 9.55 1.61 -5.72
N GLN A 93 9.34 0.62 -4.85
CA GLN A 93 8.02 0.31 -4.29
C GLN A 93 7.48 1.44 -3.41
N LEU A 94 8.33 2.06 -2.60
CA LEU A 94 7.94 3.20 -1.77
C LEU A 94 7.59 4.43 -2.61
N ILE A 95 8.33 4.67 -3.69
CA ILE A 95 8.01 5.73 -4.66
C ILE A 95 6.65 5.44 -5.31
N GLN A 96 6.39 4.19 -5.71
CA GLN A 96 5.08 3.83 -6.28
C GLN A 96 3.95 4.01 -5.28
N CYS A 97 4.13 3.58 -4.02
CA CYS A 97 3.15 3.84 -2.96
C CYS A 97 2.86 5.34 -2.82
N ALA A 98 3.90 6.17 -2.75
CA ALA A 98 3.73 7.61 -2.62
C ALA A 98 3.02 8.21 -3.84
N ALA A 99 3.38 7.78 -5.05
CA ALA A 99 2.73 8.21 -6.29
C ALA A 99 1.24 7.88 -6.28
N ASN A 100 0.89 6.64 -5.91
CA ASN A 100 -0.49 6.20 -5.79
C ASN A 100 -1.27 7.08 -4.81
N VAL A 101 -0.73 7.30 -3.61
CA VAL A 101 -1.42 8.09 -2.56
C VAL A 101 -1.61 9.56 -2.95
N LEU A 102 -0.75 10.11 -3.82
CA LEU A 102 -0.79 11.51 -4.27
C LEU A 102 -1.60 11.75 -5.55
N SER A 103 -1.88 10.71 -6.33
CA SER A 103 -2.69 10.77 -7.56
C SER A 103 -4.19 10.79 -7.28
#